data_AF-A0A132NLG1-F1
#
_entry.id   AF-A0A132NLG1-F1
#
_cell.length_a   1.000
_cell.length_b   1.000
_cell.length_c   1.000
_cell.angle_alpha   90.00
_cell.angle_beta   90.00
_cell.angle_gamma   90.00
#
_symmetry.space_group_name_H-M   'P 1'
#
loop_
_entity.id
_entity.type
_entity.pdbx_description
1 polymer ?
#
loop_
_entity_poly.entity_id
_entity_poly.type
_entity_poly.pdbx_seq_one_letter_code
_entity_poly.pdbx_strand_id
1 'polypeptide(L)'
;RARGRAAVLTGGRLTVEDAYAYAKFARVALNTNDIDFRARPCSVEEAEFLAAYVAGGRPGDGRTPTYEDLENAPVVVLAGLEPEEECPIVFLRLRKGARKKNVKVFSIAPFATRGLEKMFGRLLPAAPGAEPRLLDALAGDD
;
A
#
# COMPACT_ATOMS: atom_id res chain seq x y z
N ARG A 1 -33.85 -6.66 17.05
CA ARG A 1 -32.56 -5.98 17.36
C ARG A 1 -31.46 -6.62 16.52
N ALA A 2 -30.56 -5.86 15.93
CA ALA A 2 -29.51 -6.36 15.00
C ALA A 2 -28.21 -6.84 15.70
N ARG A 3 -28.23 -7.06 17.02
CA ARG A 3 -27.02 -7.46 17.78
C ARG A 3 -26.43 -8.77 17.23
N GLY A 4 -25.12 -8.77 16.96
CA GLY A 4 -24.38 -9.91 16.40
C GLY A 4 -24.75 -10.31 14.97
N ARG A 5 -25.61 -9.55 14.28
CA ARG A 5 -26.00 -9.77 12.88
C ARG A 5 -25.91 -8.47 12.05
N ALA A 6 -25.03 -7.57 12.46
CA ALA A 6 -24.81 -6.29 11.82
C ALA A 6 -23.33 -6.13 11.50
N ALA A 7 -23.03 -5.42 10.42
CA ALA A 7 -21.69 -5.01 10.04
C ALA A 7 -21.65 -3.48 9.88
N VAL A 8 -20.48 -2.89 10.09
CA VAL A 8 -20.25 -1.45 9.95
C VAL A 8 -19.22 -1.21 8.85
N LEU A 9 -19.63 -0.52 7.79
CA LEU A 9 -18.75 -0.15 6.67
C LEU A 9 -18.60 1.37 6.63
N THR A 10 -17.46 1.88 7.11
CA THR A 10 -17.31 3.32 7.36
C THR A 10 -16.72 4.11 6.19
N GLY A 11 -16.00 3.45 5.29
CA GLY A 11 -15.18 4.09 4.27
C GLY A 11 -13.85 4.67 4.81
N GLY A 12 -12.91 4.94 3.91
CA GLY A 12 -11.51 5.27 4.24
C GLY A 12 -11.20 6.76 4.47
N ARG A 13 -12.21 7.62 4.64
CA ARG A 13 -12.02 9.08 4.81
C ARG A 13 -12.40 9.59 6.20
N LEU A 14 -12.52 8.69 7.17
CA LEU A 14 -12.78 9.06 8.55
C LEU A 14 -11.55 9.71 9.20
N THR A 15 -11.81 10.58 10.16
CA THR A 15 -10.80 10.95 11.15
C THR A 15 -10.42 9.72 11.98
N VAL A 16 -9.27 9.77 12.67
CA VAL A 16 -8.85 8.67 13.55
C VAL A 16 -9.86 8.48 14.68
N GLU A 17 -10.42 9.58 15.17
CA GLU A 17 -11.41 9.65 16.23
C GLU A 17 -12.73 8.99 15.81
N ASP A 18 -13.23 9.30 14.60
CA ASP A 18 -14.45 8.69 14.08
C ASP A 18 -14.25 7.20 13.81
N ALA A 19 -13.10 6.82 13.23
CA ALA A 19 -12.77 5.42 13.00
C ALA A 19 -12.75 4.63 14.33
N TYR A 20 -12.16 5.22 15.38
CA TYR A 20 -12.17 4.65 16.72
C TYR A 20 -13.59 4.56 17.30
N ALA A 21 -14.41 5.60 17.16
CA ALA A 21 -15.78 5.62 17.65
C ALA A 21 -16.64 4.54 17.00
N TYR A 22 -16.58 4.38 15.68
CA TYR A 22 -17.29 3.32 14.96
C TYR A 22 -16.78 1.92 15.34
N ALA A 23 -15.47 1.76 15.52
CA ALA A 23 -14.86 0.52 16.00
C ALA A 23 -15.35 0.12 17.39
N LYS A 24 -15.51 1.08 18.30
CA LYS A 24 -16.09 0.85 19.62
C LYS A 24 -17.60 0.59 19.54
N PHE A 25 -18.32 1.32 18.70
CA PHE A 25 -19.75 1.12 18.50
C PHE A 25 -20.06 -0.29 17.99
N ALA A 26 -19.35 -0.76 16.97
CA ALA A 26 -19.49 -2.12 16.44
C ALA A 26 -19.25 -3.17 17.54
N ARG A 27 -18.11 -3.10 18.23
CA ARG A 27 -17.70 -4.11 19.20
C ARG A 27 -18.53 -4.09 20.49
N VAL A 28 -18.90 -2.92 20.98
CA VAL A 28 -19.56 -2.76 22.30
C VAL A 28 -21.08 -2.69 22.17
N ALA A 29 -21.60 -1.86 21.27
CA ALA A 29 -23.04 -1.64 21.17
C ALA A 29 -23.74 -2.70 20.31
N LEU A 30 -23.10 -3.09 19.19
CA LEU A 30 -23.63 -4.08 18.26
C LEU A 30 -23.16 -5.51 18.55
N ASN A 31 -22.12 -5.68 19.38
CA ASN A 31 -21.51 -6.97 19.71
C ASN A 31 -21.07 -7.75 18.46
N THR A 32 -20.34 -7.07 17.57
CA THR A 32 -19.76 -7.63 16.35
C THR A 32 -18.33 -7.13 16.14
N ASN A 33 -17.49 -7.97 15.54
CA ASN A 33 -16.18 -7.55 15.03
C ASN A 33 -16.22 -7.22 13.53
N ASP A 34 -17.39 -7.30 12.90
CA ASP A 34 -17.60 -6.99 11.49
C ASP A 34 -17.60 -5.47 11.28
N ILE A 35 -16.41 -4.90 11.32
CA ILE A 35 -16.15 -3.51 10.97
C ILE A 35 -14.96 -3.44 10.02
N ASP A 36 -15.15 -2.79 8.89
CA ASP A 36 -14.10 -2.52 7.91
C ASP A 36 -14.36 -1.17 7.24
N PHE A 37 -13.36 -0.66 6.53
CA PHE A 37 -13.51 0.48 5.63
C PHE A 37 -13.44 0.05 4.15
N ARG A 38 -12.95 -1.17 3.88
CA ARG A 38 -12.81 -1.73 2.53
C ARG A 38 -14.15 -2.31 2.06
N ALA A 39 -14.58 -1.91 0.86
CA ALA A 39 -15.78 -2.45 0.22
C ALA A 39 -15.48 -3.59 -0.77
N ARG A 40 -14.22 -4.03 -0.87
CA ARG A 40 -13.78 -5.09 -1.78
C ARG A 40 -13.59 -6.43 -1.05
N PRO A 41 -13.65 -7.58 -1.76
CA PRO A 41 -13.22 -8.85 -1.21
C PRO A 41 -11.80 -8.78 -0.64
N CYS A 42 -11.59 -9.44 0.49
CA CYS A 42 -10.29 -9.61 1.16
C CYS A 42 -10.08 -11.12 1.39
N SER A 43 -8.83 -11.57 1.29
CA SER A 43 -8.45 -12.94 1.66
C SER A 43 -8.02 -13.00 3.14
N VAL A 44 -7.99 -14.22 3.69
CA VAL A 44 -7.41 -14.48 5.03
C VAL A 44 -5.92 -14.10 5.05
N GLU A 45 -5.19 -14.51 4.01
CA GLU A 45 -3.78 -14.17 3.82
C GLU A 45 -3.52 -12.65 3.88
N GLU A 46 -4.34 -11.85 3.17
CA GLU A 46 -4.20 -10.39 3.19
C GLU A 46 -4.46 -9.84 4.61
N ALA A 47 -5.47 -10.34 5.30
CA ALA A 47 -5.78 -9.91 6.66
C ALA A 47 -4.63 -10.24 7.64
N GLU A 48 -4.03 -11.42 7.52
CA GLU A 48 -2.88 -11.84 8.31
C GLU A 48 -1.64 -10.99 8.01
N PHE A 49 -1.34 -10.72 6.73
CA PHE A 49 -0.25 -9.83 6.33
C PHE A 49 -0.43 -8.42 6.91
N LEU A 50 -1.62 -7.84 6.74
CA LEU A 50 -1.92 -6.51 7.26
C LEU A 50 -1.80 -6.47 8.78
N ALA A 51 -2.25 -7.51 9.49
CA ALA A 51 -2.14 -7.60 10.94
C ALA A 51 -0.67 -7.73 11.40
N ALA A 52 0.15 -8.50 10.69
CA ALA A 52 1.53 -8.77 11.08
C ALA A 52 2.52 -7.64 10.72
N TYR A 53 2.33 -6.99 9.57
CA TYR A 53 3.33 -6.09 8.98
C TYR A 53 2.88 -4.63 8.88
N VAL A 54 1.58 -4.35 8.77
CA VAL A 54 1.07 -2.98 8.52
C VAL A 54 0.39 -2.38 9.75
N ALA A 55 -0.40 -3.16 10.48
CA ALA A 55 -1.15 -2.71 11.64
C ALA A 55 -0.20 -2.20 12.73
N GLY A 56 -0.46 -0.97 13.20
CA GLY A 56 0.38 -0.32 14.21
C GLY A 56 1.68 0.29 13.67
N GLY A 57 1.96 0.16 12.36
CA GLY A 57 3.07 0.82 11.70
C GLY A 57 2.96 2.35 11.75
N ARG A 58 4.11 3.02 11.79
CA ARG A 58 4.22 4.49 11.77
C ARG A 58 5.17 4.92 10.66
N PRO A 59 4.89 5.99 9.91
CA PRO A 59 5.83 6.50 8.92
C PRO A 59 7.23 6.70 9.53
N GLY A 60 8.24 6.09 8.92
CA GLY A 60 9.64 6.18 9.36
C GLY A 60 10.07 5.15 10.40
N ASP A 61 9.22 4.19 10.77
CA ASP A 61 9.56 3.09 11.70
C ASP A 61 10.41 1.97 11.07
N GLY A 62 10.87 2.15 9.82
CA GLY A 62 11.62 1.17 9.05
C GLY A 62 10.74 0.14 8.33
N ARG A 63 9.45 0.00 8.67
CA ARG A 63 8.47 -0.84 7.96
C ARG A 63 7.59 -0.02 7.04
N THR A 64 7.33 1.24 7.40
CA THR A 64 6.48 2.15 6.64
C THR A 64 7.32 3.27 6.03
N PRO A 65 7.60 3.25 4.71
CA PRO A 65 8.42 4.28 4.07
C PRO A 65 7.73 5.64 4.08
N THR A 66 8.52 6.70 4.21
CA THR A 66 8.08 8.09 4.12
C THR A 66 8.33 8.65 2.72
N TYR A 67 7.72 9.81 2.42
CA TYR A 67 8.04 10.55 1.20
C TYR A 67 9.51 11.00 1.11
N GLU A 68 10.16 11.20 2.26
CA GLU A 68 11.57 11.51 2.31
C GLU A 68 12.42 10.29 1.96
N ASP A 69 12.04 9.10 2.46
CA ASP A 69 12.71 7.84 2.11
C ASP A 69 12.62 7.60 0.60
N LEU A 70 11.45 7.77 -0.01
CA LEU A 70 11.28 7.62 -1.46
C LEU A 70 12.14 8.58 -2.28
N GLU A 71 12.38 9.79 -1.76
CA GLU A 71 13.20 10.79 -2.45
C GLU A 71 14.70 10.51 -2.31
N ASN A 72 15.12 9.83 -1.23
CA ASN A 72 16.52 9.64 -0.86
C ASN A 72 17.03 8.19 -1.04
N ALA A 73 16.13 7.23 -1.29
CA ALA A 73 16.49 5.82 -1.39
C ALA A 73 17.45 5.55 -2.56
N PRO A 74 18.40 4.61 -2.42
CA PRO A 74 19.27 4.22 -3.53
C PRO A 74 18.46 3.55 -4.67
N VAL A 75 17.41 2.82 -4.29
CA VAL A 75 16.52 2.09 -5.19
C VAL A 75 15.10 2.14 -4.62
N VAL A 76 14.11 2.30 -5.49
CA VAL A 76 12.68 2.11 -5.18
C VAL A 76 12.11 1.09 -6.16
N VAL A 77 11.40 0.09 -5.64
CA VAL A 77 10.65 -0.89 -6.42
C VAL A 77 9.17 -0.64 -6.22
N LEU A 78 8.46 -0.36 -7.31
CA LEU A 78 7.00 -0.23 -7.36
C LEU A 78 6.43 -1.60 -7.76
N ALA A 79 5.53 -2.16 -6.95
CA ALA A 79 4.87 -3.43 -7.27
C ALA A 79 3.38 -3.18 -7.52
N GLY A 80 2.95 -3.27 -8.78
CA GLY A 80 1.54 -3.05 -9.15
C GLY A 80 1.01 -1.64 -8.86
N LEU A 81 1.88 -0.62 -8.79
CA LEU A 81 1.53 0.77 -8.48
C LEU A 81 1.94 1.71 -9.61
N GLU A 82 1.00 2.48 -10.13
CA GLU A 82 1.22 3.60 -11.05
C GLU A 82 1.12 4.93 -10.27
N PRO A 83 2.25 5.54 -9.88
CA PRO A 83 2.21 6.66 -8.95
C PRO A 83 1.74 7.97 -9.59
N GLU A 84 1.82 8.15 -10.92
CA GLU A 84 1.34 9.37 -11.56
C GLU A 84 -0.20 9.45 -11.51
N GLU A 85 -0.88 8.33 -11.71
CA GLU A 85 -2.35 8.25 -11.69
C GLU A 85 -2.93 7.97 -10.30
N GLU A 86 -2.29 7.12 -9.49
CA GLU A 86 -2.85 6.67 -8.21
C GLU A 86 -2.41 7.54 -7.02
N CYS A 87 -1.19 8.12 -7.06
CA CYS A 87 -0.67 8.93 -5.96
C CYS A 87 0.32 10.01 -6.43
N PRO A 88 -0.17 11.14 -7.01
CA PRO A 88 0.69 12.14 -7.65
C PRO A 88 1.82 12.69 -6.78
N ILE A 89 1.64 12.73 -5.45
CA ILE A 89 2.70 13.17 -4.54
C ILE A 89 3.86 12.18 -4.48
N VAL A 90 3.60 10.87 -4.51
CA VAL A 90 4.63 9.83 -4.60
C VAL A 90 5.39 9.98 -5.91
N PHE A 91 4.68 10.16 -7.03
CA PHE A 91 5.30 10.41 -8.33
C PHE A 91 6.22 11.63 -8.31
N LEU A 92 5.79 12.75 -7.73
CA LEU A 92 6.62 13.96 -7.65
C LEU A 92 7.88 13.75 -6.81
N ARG A 93 7.80 12.98 -5.72
CA ARG A 93 8.96 12.64 -4.87
C ARG A 93 9.95 11.74 -5.59
N LEU A 94 9.47 10.68 -6.22
CA LEU A 94 10.29 9.75 -7.00
C LEU A 94 10.93 10.46 -8.20
N ARG A 95 10.17 11.28 -8.93
CA ARG A 95 10.70 12.06 -10.06
C ARG A 95 11.77 13.06 -9.62
N LYS A 96 11.60 13.69 -8.45
CA LYS A 96 12.63 14.56 -7.87
C LYS A 96 13.87 13.75 -7.47
N GLY A 97 13.69 12.61 -6.80
CA GLY A 97 14.76 11.70 -6.42
C GLY A 97 15.57 11.22 -7.62
N ALA A 98 14.89 10.71 -8.66
CA ALA A 98 15.54 10.24 -9.88
C ALA A 98 16.35 11.35 -10.57
N ARG A 99 15.79 12.57 -10.67
CA ARG A 99 16.44 13.70 -11.35
C ARG A 99 17.59 14.33 -10.58
N LYS A 100 17.50 14.40 -9.26
CA LYS A 100 18.41 15.20 -8.43
C LYS A 100 19.34 14.37 -7.54
N LYS A 101 18.97 13.12 -7.28
CA LYS A 101 19.63 12.25 -6.29
C LYS A 101 19.96 10.85 -6.83
N ASN A 102 19.78 10.63 -8.13
CA ASN A 102 20.04 9.35 -8.81
C ASN A 102 19.27 8.15 -8.21
N VAL A 103 18.08 8.39 -7.64
CA VAL A 103 17.19 7.31 -7.19
C VAL A 103 16.83 6.43 -8.39
N LYS A 104 17.11 5.12 -8.29
CA LYS A 104 16.75 4.15 -9.33
C LYS A 104 15.33 3.66 -9.08
N VAL A 105 14.43 3.90 -10.03
CA VAL A 105 13.03 3.45 -9.93
C VAL A 105 12.82 2.23 -10.81
N PHE A 106 12.33 1.15 -10.23
CA PHE A 106 11.88 -0.04 -10.95
C PHE A 106 10.38 -0.21 -10.76
N SER A 107 9.69 -0.74 -11.76
CA SER A 107 8.28 -1.10 -11.66
C SER A 107 8.06 -2.54 -12.09
N ILE A 108 7.43 -3.32 -11.22
CA ILE A 108 6.93 -4.67 -11.50
C ILE A 108 5.49 -4.53 -11.96
N ALA A 109 5.29 -4.65 -13.26
CA ALA A 109 4.00 -4.41 -13.92
C ALA A 109 3.96 -5.12 -15.30
N PRO A 110 2.77 -5.29 -15.90
CA PRO A 110 2.65 -5.85 -17.25
C PRO A 110 3.18 -4.95 -18.36
N PHE A 111 3.26 -3.63 -18.15
CA PHE A 111 3.76 -2.68 -19.14
C PHE A 111 4.35 -1.43 -18.47
N ALA A 112 5.17 -0.70 -19.22
CA ALA A 112 5.74 0.58 -18.79
C ALA A 112 4.68 1.68 -18.95
N THR A 113 4.51 2.50 -17.92
CA THR A 113 3.59 3.63 -17.95
C THR A 113 4.33 4.93 -18.27
N ARG A 114 3.58 5.96 -18.70
CA ARG A 114 4.16 7.30 -18.92
C ARG A 114 4.76 7.88 -17.64
N GLY A 115 4.17 7.58 -16.49
CA GLY A 115 4.71 7.98 -15.19
C GLY A 115 6.09 7.36 -14.94
N LEU A 116 6.25 6.06 -15.24
CA LEU A 116 7.53 5.38 -15.12
C LEU A 116 8.61 6.01 -16.01
N GLU A 117 8.29 6.29 -17.27
CA GLU A 117 9.21 6.96 -18.21
C GLU A 117 9.64 8.35 -17.71
N LYS A 118 8.70 9.15 -17.19
CA LYS A 118 8.98 10.49 -16.65
C LYS A 118 9.87 10.48 -15.40
N MET A 119 9.97 9.34 -14.72
CA MET A 119 10.86 9.09 -13.59
C MET A 119 12.19 8.45 -14.00
N PHE A 120 12.46 8.26 -15.30
CA PHE A 120 13.62 7.50 -15.80
C PHE A 120 13.67 6.08 -15.23
N GLY A 121 12.50 5.50 -14.93
CA GLY A 121 12.38 4.20 -14.32
C GLY A 121 12.48 3.06 -15.33
N ARG A 122 12.70 1.85 -14.82
CA ARG A 122 12.82 0.63 -15.63
C ARG A 122 11.70 -0.35 -15.30
N LEU A 123 11.05 -0.86 -16.34
CA LEU A 123 10.08 -1.95 -16.20
C LEU A 123 10.81 -3.27 -15.94
N LEU A 124 10.33 -4.00 -14.94
CA LEU A 124 10.57 -5.42 -14.72
C LEU A 124 9.25 -6.13 -15.11
N PRO A 125 9.15 -6.67 -16.34
CA PRO A 125 7.87 -7.12 -16.86
C PRO A 125 7.37 -8.35 -16.09
N ALA A 126 6.12 -8.30 -15.63
CA ALA A 126 5.42 -9.43 -15.02
C ALA A 126 4.02 -9.56 -15.63
N ALA A 127 3.63 -10.77 -16.03
CA ALA A 127 2.23 -11.03 -16.35
C ALA A 127 1.37 -10.82 -15.09
N PRO A 128 0.09 -10.41 -15.23
CA PRO A 128 -0.80 -10.28 -14.08
C PRO A 128 -0.83 -11.55 -13.22
N GLY A 129 -0.55 -11.42 -11.93
CA GLY A 129 -0.45 -12.53 -10.98
C GLY A 129 0.93 -13.20 -10.90
N ALA A 130 1.90 -12.79 -11.71
CA ALA A 130 3.28 -13.31 -11.68
C ALA A 130 4.24 -12.41 -10.88
N GLU A 131 3.77 -11.28 -10.35
CA GLU A 131 4.55 -10.32 -9.56
C GLU A 131 5.23 -10.96 -8.34
N PRO A 132 4.57 -11.87 -7.56
CA PRO A 132 5.21 -12.50 -6.40
C PRO A 132 6.49 -13.27 -6.77
N ARG A 133 6.49 -14.03 -7.87
CA ARG A 133 7.67 -14.79 -8.31
C ARG A 133 8.86 -13.89 -8.64
N LEU A 134 8.59 -12.71 -9.19
CA LEU A 134 9.64 -11.75 -9.50
C LEU A 134 10.17 -11.07 -8.24
N LEU A 135 9.31 -10.81 -7.25
CA LEU A 135 9.73 -10.34 -5.94
C LEU A 135 10.62 -11.37 -5.22
N ASP A 136 10.25 -12.65 -5.26
CA ASP A 136 11.08 -13.74 -4.71
C ASP A 136 12.45 -13.78 -5.39
N ALA A 137 12.49 -13.72 -6.72
CA ALA A 137 13.74 -13.69 -7.48
C ALA A 137 14.63 -12.46 -7.17
N LEU A 138 14.03 -11.33 -6.79
CA LEU A 138 14.76 -10.12 -6.39
C LEU A 138 15.27 -10.18 -4.96
N ALA A 139 14.56 -10.87 -4.06
CA ALA A 139 15.01 -11.10 -2.69
C ALA A 139 16.26 -11.98 -2.64
N GLY A 140 16.42 -12.86 -3.64
CA GLY A 140 17.49 -13.85 -3.69
C GLY A 140 17.14 -15.09 -2.89
N ASP A 141 17.83 -16.20 -3.17
CA ASP A 141 17.83 -17.37 -2.29
C ASP A 141 18.81 -17.06 -1.14
N ASP A 142 18.37 -17.15 0.12
CA ASP A 142 19.28 -17.23 1.27
C ASP A 142 20.17 -18.49 1.17
#